data_AF-A0A9Q2XS31-F1
#
_entry.id   AF-A0A9Q2XS31-F1
#
_cell.length_a   1.000
_cell.length_b   1.000
_cell.length_c   1.000
_cell.angle_alpha   90.00
_cell.angle_beta   90.00
_cell.angle_gamma   90.00
#
_symmetry.space_group_name_H-M   'P 1'
#
loop_
_entity.id
_entity.type
_entity.pdbx_description
1 polymer ?
#
loop_
_entity_poly.entity_id
_entity_poly.type
_entity_poly.pdbx_seq_one_letter_code
_entity_poly.pdbx_strand_id
1 'polypeptide(L)'
;GLCSKKLDAALGGTPKDDMQAHHLIPQKVWRDEKDFFEKIGMSEDMDKKENGLLMPDSADKAKKMKRVFYHCGPHSKVYTPMVERMIGDIQDDLDKKEIDEAGARARIASMQNRLRAGLSVSGGRQRRVR
;
A
#
# COMPACT_ATOMS: atom_id res chain seq x y z
N GLY A 1 -9.66 6.80 -7.17
CA GLY A 1 -8.49 5.92 -7.27
C GLY A 1 -8.69 5.02 -8.45
N LEU A 2 -8.04 5.36 -9.57
CA LEU A 2 -7.95 4.47 -10.73
C LEU A 2 -6.85 3.46 -10.37
N CYS A 3 -7.16 2.17 -10.37
CA CYS A 3 -6.18 1.12 -10.09
C CYS A 3 -5.01 1.25 -11.09
N SER A 4 -3.76 1.18 -10.62
CA SER A 4 -2.59 1.33 -11.49
C SER A 4 -2.39 0.07 -12.32
N LYS A 5 -2.48 0.20 -13.64
CA LYS A 5 -2.17 -0.87 -14.59
C LYS A 5 -0.70 -1.32 -14.51
N LYS A 6 0.21 -0.40 -14.18
CA LYS A 6 1.64 -0.70 -14.03
C LYS A 6 1.87 -1.60 -12.82
N LEU A 7 1.29 -1.22 -11.67
CA LEU A 7 1.36 -2.04 -10.47
C LEU A 7 0.67 -3.39 -10.68
N ASP A 8 -0.49 -3.42 -11.33
CA ASP A 8 -1.21 -4.66 -11.63
C ASP A 8 -0.36 -5.63 -12.45
N ALA A 9 0.30 -5.15 -13.51
CA ALA A 9 1.25 -5.94 -14.27
C ALA A 9 2.44 -6.41 -13.41
N ALA A 10 3.01 -5.55 -12.56
CA ALA A 10 4.12 -5.89 -11.67
C ALA A 10 3.74 -6.95 -10.61
N LEU A 11 2.46 -7.03 -10.25
CA LEU A 11 1.90 -8.01 -9.32
C LEU A 11 1.46 -9.32 -10.01
N GLY A 12 1.51 -9.40 -11.35
CA GLY A 12 1.02 -10.55 -12.11
C GLY A 12 -0.50 -10.63 -12.18
N GLY A 13 -1.20 -9.49 -12.19
CA GLY A 13 -2.66 -9.41 -12.34
C GLY A 13 -3.17 -10.12 -13.59
N THR A 14 -4.34 -10.74 -13.50
CA THR A 14 -4.96 -11.47 -14.62
C THR A 14 -6.26 -10.78 -15.05
N PRO A 15 -6.51 -10.56 -16.35
CA PRO A 15 -7.76 -9.98 -16.80
C PRO A 15 -8.97 -10.80 -16.34
N LYS A 16 -10.00 -10.11 -15.83
CA LYS A 16 -11.30 -10.69 -15.43
C LYS A 16 -11.20 -11.72 -14.28
N ASP A 17 -10.22 -11.56 -13.39
CA ASP A 17 -10.07 -12.41 -12.20
C ASP A 17 -10.77 -11.86 -10.93
N ASP A 18 -11.52 -10.76 -11.06
CA ASP A 18 -12.15 -9.99 -9.96
C ASP A 18 -11.14 -9.48 -8.91
N MET A 19 -9.87 -9.29 -9.31
CA MET A 19 -8.83 -8.72 -8.47
C MET A 19 -8.44 -7.34 -8.99
N GLN A 20 -7.92 -6.51 -8.08
CA GLN A 20 -7.39 -5.19 -8.37
C GLN A 20 -6.09 -4.97 -7.62
N ALA A 21 -5.10 -4.38 -8.30
CA ALA A 21 -3.91 -3.86 -7.65
C ALA A 21 -4.25 -2.75 -6.65
N HIS A 22 -3.81 -2.96 -5.41
CA HIS A 22 -3.88 -2.00 -4.33
C HIS A 22 -2.48 -1.53 -3.95
N HIS A 23 -2.24 -0.22 -4.01
CA HIS A 23 -1.04 0.41 -3.49
C HIS A 23 -1.05 0.39 -1.95
N LEU A 24 0.03 -0.12 -1.34
CA LEU A 24 0.22 -0.11 0.11
C LEU A 24 0.50 1.31 0.62
N ILE A 25 1.40 2.02 -0.05
CA ILE A 25 1.55 3.46 0.10
C ILE A 25 0.76 4.12 -1.03
N PRO A 26 -0.37 4.81 -0.73
CA PRO A 26 -1.22 5.38 -1.76
C PRO A 26 -0.45 6.37 -2.64
N GLN A 27 -0.77 6.40 -3.94
CA GLN A 27 -0.11 7.29 -4.91
C GLN A 27 -0.11 8.76 -4.49
N LYS A 28 -1.15 9.23 -3.79
CA LYS A 28 -1.19 10.60 -3.27
C LYS A 28 -0.04 10.82 -2.27
N VAL A 29 0.06 9.96 -1.27
CA VAL A 29 1.11 10.03 -0.25
C VAL A 29 2.50 9.93 -0.87
N TRP A 30 2.68 9.03 -1.84
CA TRP A 30 3.95 8.91 -2.56
C TRP A 30 4.36 10.20 -3.28
N ARG A 31 3.38 10.91 -3.87
CA ARG A 31 3.61 12.16 -4.59
C ARG A 31 3.84 13.34 -3.65
N ASP A 32 3.11 13.38 -2.54
CA ASP A 32 3.24 14.43 -1.54
C ASP A 32 4.60 14.33 -0.84
N GLU A 33 5.06 13.11 -0.53
CA GLU A 33 6.34 12.83 0.14
C GLU A 33 7.47 12.48 -0.84
N LYS A 34 7.42 13.00 -2.08
CA LYS A 34 8.35 12.64 -3.15
C LYS A 34 9.81 12.85 -2.72
N ASP A 35 10.11 13.98 -2.09
CA ASP A 35 11.49 14.34 -1.71
C ASP A 35 12.05 13.37 -0.66
N PHE A 36 11.21 12.90 0.27
CA PHE A 36 11.59 11.88 1.23
C PHE A 36 11.90 10.55 0.53
N PHE A 37 11.03 10.10 -0.38
CA PHE A 37 11.28 8.87 -1.14
C PHE A 37 12.51 8.96 -2.03
N GLU A 38 12.79 10.12 -2.62
CA GLU A 38 14.02 10.37 -3.38
C GLU A 38 15.25 10.29 -2.48
N LYS A 39 15.22 10.95 -1.31
CA LYS A 39 16.30 10.93 -0.30
C LYS A 39 16.67 9.52 0.16
N ILE A 40 15.72 8.61 0.28
CA ILE A 40 15.97 7.21 0.69
C ILE A 40 16.17 6.24 -0.50
N GLY A 41 16.33 6.78 -1.72
CA GLY A 41 16.62 6.01 -2.93
C GLY A 41 15.44 5.18 -3.45
N MET A 42 14.20 5.58 -3.18
CA MET A 42 12.97 4.86 -3.52
C MET A 42 12.12 5.58 -4.59
N SER A 43 12.60 6.62 -5.26
CA SER A 43 11.80 7.42 -6.23
C SER A 43 11.00 6.58 -7.26
N GLU A 44 11.60 5.52 -7.77
CA GLU A 44 11.02 4.63 -8.81
C GLU A 44 10.19 3.46 -8.26
N ASP A 45 9.99 3.38 -6.94
CA ASP A 45 9.41 2.18 -6.29
C ASP A 45 7.87 2.22 -6.20
N MET A 46 7.21 3.31 -6.62
CA MET A 46 5.76 3.54 -6.43
C MET A 46 4.89 2.43 -7.04
N ASP A 47 5.18 2.01 -8.26
CA ASP A 47 4.43 0.99 -9.01
C ASP A 47 5.11 -0.39 -8.98
N LYS A 48 6.12 -0.60 -8.12
CA LYS A 48 6.75 -1.91 -7.95
C LYS A 48 5.93 -2.82 -7.04
N LYS A 49 6.11 -4.14 -7.19
CA LYS A 49 5.38 -5.17 -6.42
C LYS A 49 5.53 -4.99 -4.89
N GLU A 50 6.67 -4.45 -4.44
CA GLU A 50 6.97 -4.16 -3.04
C GLU A 50 5.98 -3.16 -2.43
N ASN A 51 5.43 -2.24 -3.24
CA ASN A 51 4.42 -1.26 -2.83
C ASN A 51 2.98 -1.69 -3.15
N GLY A 52 2.71 -2.97 -3.40
CA GLY A 52 1.35 -3.41 -3.71
C GLY A 52 0.96 -4.80 -3.24
N LEU A 53 -0.34 -5.07 -3.42
CA LEU A 53 -0.92 -6.41 -3.40
C LEU A 53 -2.15 -6.48 -4.31
N LEU A 54 -2.48 -7.67 -4.79
CA LEU A 54 -3.78 -7.92 -5.44
C LEU A 54 -4.86 -8.11 -4.36
N MET A 55 -5.97 -7.39 -4.49
CA MET A 55 -7.12 -7.47 -3.60
C MET A 55 -8.40 -7.81 -4.36
N PRO A 56 -9.35 -8.54 -3.76
CA PRO A 56 -10.68 -8.67 -4.30
C PRO A 56 -11.27 -7.29 -4.60
N ASP A 57 -11.92 -7.14 -5.75
CA ASP A 57 -12.55 -5.87 -6.14
C ASP A 57 -13.94 -5.64 -5.52
N SER A 58 -14.48 -6.68 -4.91
CA SER A 58 -15.86 -6.76 -4.44
C SER A 58 -15.96 -7.57 -3.15
N ALA A 59 -17.03 -7.32 -2.39
CA ALA A 59 -17.32 -8.08 -1.18
C ALA A 59 -17.57 -9.56 -1.48
N ASP A 60 -18.23 -9.87 -2.60
CA ASP A 60 -18.52 -11.25 -3.00
C ASP A 60 -17.23 -12.02 -3.30
N LYS A 61 -16.29 -11.42 -4.04
CA LYS A 61 -15.00 -12.05 -4.28
C LYS A 61 -14.20 -12.23 -2.99
N ALA A 62 -14.19 -11.24 -2.11
CA ALA A 62 -13.53 -11.37 -0.81
C ALA A 62 -14.14 -12.49 0.04
N LYS A 63 -15.47 -12.63 0.04
CA LYS A 63 -16.16 -13.74 0.72
C LYS A 63 -15.75 -15.10 0.16
N LYS A 64 -15.71 -15.26 -1.17
CA LYS A 64 -15.25 -16.49 -1.84
C LYS A 64 -13.80 -16.83 -1.47
N MET A 65 -12.93 -15.83 -1.40
CA MET A 65 -11.52 -15.98 -1.03
C MET A 65 -11.27 -16.03 0.49
N LYS A 66 -12.33 -15.97 1.31
CA LYS A 66 -12.26 -15.89 2.78
C LYS A 66 -11.41 -14.72 3.30
N ARG A 67 -11.32 -13.62 2.53
CA ARG A 67 -10.61 -12.38 2.91
C ARG A 67 -11.55 -11.42 3.64
N VAL A 68 -11.03 -10.72 4.64
CA VAL A 68 -11.75 -9.63 5.31
C VAL A 68 -11.82 -8.41 4.40
N PHE A 69 -10.71 -8.00 3.80
CA PHE A 69 -10.65 -6.74 3.07
C PHE A 69 -10.80 -6.91 1.55
N TYR A 70 -11.50 -5.94 0.95
CA TYR A 70 -11.61 -5.78 -0.50
C TYR A 70 -11.38 -4.32 -0.91
N HIS A 71 -10.91 -4.11 -2.13
CA HIS A 71 -10.62 -2.79 -2.68
C HIS A 71 -11.71 -2.39 -3.68
N CYS A 72 -12.32 -1.23 -3.47
CA CYS A 72 -13.20 -0.64 -4.47
C CYS A 72 -13.05 0.88 -4.32
N GLY A 73 -12.57 1.60 -5.34
CA GLY A 73 -12.48 3.06 -5.32
C GLY A 73 -11.50 3.67 -4.30
N PRO A 74 -11.57 5.00 -4.09
CA PRO A 74 -10.63 5.73 -3.23
C PRO A 74 -10.81 5.41 -1.74
N HIS A 75 -9.73 5.51 -0.97
CA HIS A 75 -9.65 5.25 0.47
C HIS A 75 -8.97 6.42 1.20
N SER A 76 -9.36 7.65 0.84
CA SER A 76 -8.71 8.89 1.28
C SER A 76 -9.07 9.31 2.71
N LYS A 77 -10.03 8.65 3.38
CA LYS A 77 -10.56 9.12 4.67
C LYS A 77 -9.92 8.44 5.86
N VAL A 78 -9.53 7.17 5.75
CA VAL A 78 -8.96 6.42 6.88
C VAL A 78 -7.60 5.83 6.52
N TYR A 79 -7.53 5.05 5.43
CA TYR A 79 -6.29 4.39 5.04
C TYR A 79 -5.19 5.38 4.67
N THR A 80 -5.49 6.37 3.83
CA THR A 80 -4.50 7.38 3.42
C THR A 80 -3.91 8.15 4.60
N PRO A 81 -4.69 8.78 5.51
CA PRO A 81 -4.12 9.48 6.67
C PRO A 81 -3.33 8.57 7.63
N MET A 82 -3.74 7.31 7.76
CA MET A 82 -3.01 6.34 8.58
C MET A 82 -1.62 6.05 8.00
N VAL A 83 -1.51 5.89 6.68
CA VAL A 83 -0.22 5.68 6.00
C VAL A 83 0.63 6.96 6.01
N GLU A 84 0.03 8.13 5.79
CA GLU A 84 0.71 9.44 5.90
C GLU A 84 1.39 9.58 7.26
N ARG A 85 0.67 9.30 8.35
CA ARG A 85 1.24 9.36 9.70
C ARG A 85 2.42 8.40 9.90
N MET A 86 2.30 7.16 9.42
CA MET A 86 3.39 6.19 9.55
C MET A 86 4.65 6.60 8.78
N ILE A 87 4.51 7.26 7.63
CA ILE A 87 5.64 7.80 6.88
C ILE A 87 6.23 9.01 7.61
N GLY A 88 5.39 9.92 8.10
CA GLY A 88 5.81 11.07 8.90
C GLY A 88 6.66 10.66 10.10
N ASP A 89 6.26 9.60 10.83
CA ASP A 89 7.04 9.07 11.94
C ASP A 89 8.45 8.59 11.49
N ILE A 90 8.57 7.95 10.32
CA ILE A 90 9.86 7.49 9.77
C ILE A 90 10.72 8.68 9.30
N GLN A 91 10.09 9.68 8.68
CA GLN A 91 10.77 10.89 8.23
C GLN A 91 11.29 11.71 9.40
N ASP A 92 10.51 11.85 10.47
CA ASP A 92 10.91 12.52 11.70
C ASP A 92 12.15 11.85 12.33
N ASP A 93 12.19 10.52 12.38
CA ASP A 93 13.33 9.77 12.91
C ASP A 93 14.58 9.97 12.03
N LEU A 94 14.42 10.04 10.71
CA LEU A 94 15.52 10.33 9.78
C LEU A 94 16.04 11.77 9.96
N ASP A 95 15.15 12.75 10.09
CA ASP A 95 15.52 14.15 10.23
C ASP A 95 16.17 14.45 11.59
N LYS A 96 15.78 13.71 12.65
CA LYS A 96 16.45 13.70 13.96
C LYS A 96 17.76 12.91 13.97
N LYS A 97 18.12 12.23 12.87
CA LYS A 97 19.29 11.34 12.75
C LYS A 97 19.26 10.16 13.72
N GLU A 98 18.08 9.74 14.14
CA GLU A 98 17.89 8.50 14.92
C GLU A 98 18.02 7.25 14.04
N ILE A 99 17.77 7.41 12.74
CA ILE A 99 18.05 6.45 11.69
C ILE A 99 18.76 7.14 10.52
N ASP A 100 19.47 6.36 9.71
CA ASP A 100 20.01 6.81 8.42
C ASP A 100 19.05 6.46 7.26
N GLU A 101 19.41 6.84 6.04
CA GLU A 101 18.60 6.60 4.83
C GLU A 101 18.33 5.10 4.60
N ALA A 102 19.33 4.24 4.87
CA ALA A 102 19.19 2.79 4.77
C ALA A 102 18.20 2.26 5.82
N GLY A 103 18.26 2.77 7.05
CA GLY A 103 17.34 2.49 8.13
C GLY A 103 15.91 2.94 7.81
N ALA A 104 15.74 4.14 7.25
CA ALA A 104 14.46 4.65 6.80
C ALA A 104 13.86 3.76 5.69
N ARG A 105 14.66 3.39 4.68
CA ARG A 105 14.26 2.44 3.63
C ARG A 105 13.82 1.09 4.21
N ALA A 106 14.57 0.55 5.16
CA ALA A 106 14.22 -0.71 5.83
C ALA A 106 12.90 -0.60 6.62
N ARG A 107 12.66 0.53 7.29
CA ARG A 107 11.39 0.79 7.99
C ARG A 107 10.21 0.92 7.03
N ILE A 108 10.37 1.57 5.88
CA ILE A 108 9.34 1.63 4.84
C ILE A 108 9.01 0.22 4.32
N ALA A 109 10.02 -0.62 4.05
CA ALA A 109 9.80 -2.00 3.63
C ALA A 109 9.06 -2.82 4.70
N SER A 110 9.42 -2.64 5.98
CA SER A 110 8.72 -3.27 7.11
C SER A 110 7.27 -2.80 7.22
N MET A 111 7.01 -1.50 7.08
CA MET A 111 5.67 -0.91 7.04
C MET A 111 4.83 -1.51 5.91
N GLN A 112 5.36 -1.58 4.69
CA GLN A 112 4.69 -2.20 3.54
C GLN A 112 4.32 -3.66 3.83
N ASN A 113 5.23 -4.44 4.40
CA ASN A 113 4.95 -5.83 4.77
C ASN A 113 3.83 -5.96 5.81
N ARG A 114 3.81 -5.09 6.82
CA ARG A 114 2.75 -5.05 7.84
C ARG A 114 1.40 -4.67 7.24
N LEU A 115 1.36 -3.65 6.38
CA LEU A 115 0.14 -3.24 5.66
C LEU A 115 -0.38 -4.38 4.78
N ARG A 116 0.51 -5.05 4.03
CA ARG A 116 0.17 -6.20 3.18
C ARG A 116 -0.43 -7.34 4.00
N ALA A 117 0.18 -7.69 5.12
CA ALA A 117 -0.32 -8.73 6.02
C ALA A 117 -1.70 -8.36 6.58
N GLY A 118 -1.86 -7.12 7.06
CA GLY A 118 -3.12 -6.61 7.62
C GLY A 118 -4.27 -6.59 6.60
N LEU A 119 -3.98 -6.28 5.34
CA LEU A 119 -4.97 -6.28 4.25
C LEU A 119 -5.27 -7.70 3.71
N SER A 120 -4.45 -8.70 4.06
CA SER A 120 -4.60 -10.08 3.59
C SER A 120 -5.25 -11.01 4.61
N VAL A 121 -5.66 -10.49 5.77
CA VAL A 121 -6.25 -11.30 6.84
C VAL A 121 -7.53 -12.03 6.40
N SER A 122 -7.65 -13.27 6.85
CA SER A 122 -8.80 -14.12 6.60
C SER A 122 -9.94 -13.85 7.58
N GLY A 123 -11.19 -14.00 7.13
CA GLY A 123 -12.34 -13.83 8.02
C GLY A 123 -13.70 -13.89 7.31
N GLY A 124 -14.75 -14.07 8.11
CA GLY A 124 -16.12 -14.27 7.62
C GLY A 124 -16.88 -12.98 7.30
N ARG A 125 -16.41 -11.81 7.78
CA ARG A 125 -17.07 -10.52 7.57
C ARG A 125 -16.23 -9.61 6.68
N GLN A 126 -16.77 -9.23 5.52
CA GLN A 126 -16.07 -8.41 4.55
C GLN A 126 -16.16 -6.92 4.88
N ARG A 127 -15.07 -6.20 4.64
CA ARG A 127 -14.91 -4.77 4.88
C ARG A 127 -14.20 -4.14 3.69
N ARG A 128 -14.77 -3.07 3.16
CA ARG A 128 -14.09 -2.24 2.16
C ARG A 128 -12.95 -1.49 2.83
N VAL A 129 -11.79 -1.41 2.19
CA VAL A 129 -10.74 -0.46 2.59
C VAL A 129 -11.28 0.97 2.40
N ARG A 130 -11.26 1.78 3.44
CA ARG A 130 -11.84 3.14 3.49
C ARG A 130 -10.78 4.19 3.77
#